data_AF-A0A9D8I046-F1
#
_entry.id   AF-A0A9D8I046-F1
#
_cell.length_a   1.000
_cell.length_b   1.000
_cell.length_c   1.000
_cell.angle_alpha   90.00
_cell.angle_beta   90.00
_cell.angle_gamma   90.00
#
_symmetry.space_group_name_H-M   'P 1'
#
loop_
_entity.id
_entity.type
_entity.pdbx_description
1 polymer ?
#
loop_
_entity_poly.entity_id
_entity_poly.type
_entity_poly.pdbx_seq_one_letter_code
_entity_poly.pdbx_strand_id
1 'polypeptide(L)'
;MKYWNHRWHPFLAVAWILIILAGGARQTRAQDTPANASSSAAGTETAPSVETSTASEDGRTVVYRKDSFDGPWGHRGVVSFRDTARVGKDEAAQELVSIFGDAVVEGKVRREAVIIMGDAKVDGRIGGDLVVVLGSAQLGPRAEIEGDAVVIGGTLQAAEGSKVRGSKVPLPFPGYEVAVGWFKNGLFYARPLPPSLPWAWYVGGILFLLNVMLGAMFPKQAQSCVETLDRTPSGALLAGFLGVALFLPLLVLLIGTVIGALLVPFAIAGFFAAGLFGKLVIYRFAGQQLGSQLNAEFLKLPFIALLTGTILFYLLYTVPILGLLVWLLASLVGFGAVVLAAGQALRGDPAKSAPRSFHFPTGSAGTSAKGAAGEPPASSEPGIAMEAGAGLAPLSYPFAGFWVRLGALLLDLLLVGFISAVTQFPPSVLVLLPAYYVAMWTWRGTSIGGIVFNLKLVRTDGGKVNFAVGLVRALSGFFSFMVFGLGFLWIAWDHEKQSWHDKVAGTHVLRLPKGVSLL
;
A
#
# COMPACT_ATOMS: atom_id res chain seq x y z
N MET A 1 11.07 49.15 1.83
CA MET A 1 11.46 47.95 1.05
C MET A 1 12.46 47.17 1.89
N LYS A 2 12.17 46.19 2.76
CA LYS A 2 11.00 45.33 3.08
C LYS A 2 10.52 44.40 1.95
N TYR A 3 10.71 43.09 2.22
CA TYR A 3 10.17 41.89 1.57
C TYR A 3 10.65 41.48 0.16
N TRP A 4 11.80 40.78 0.09
CA TRP A 4 11.95 39.55 -0.71
C TRP A 4 13.21 38.73 -0.33
N ASN A 5 13.29 37.48 -0.80
CA ASN A 5 14.50 36.63 -0.89
C ASN A 5 15.13 35.85 0.31
N HIS A 6 14.37 35.33 1.28
CA HIS A 6 14.86 34.22 2.14
C HIS A 6 13.80 33.16 2.50
N ARG A 7 13.17 32.49 1.52
CA ARG A 7 12.21 31.38 1.77
C ARG A 7 12.53 30.03 1.11
N TRP A 8 13.66 29.88 0.42
CA TRP A 8 13.97 28.66 -0.38
C TRP A 8 15.20 27.85 0.08
N HIS A 9 15.99 28.33 1.04
CA HIS A 9 17.19 27.62 1.49
C HIS A 9 17.02 26.37 2.39
N PRO A 10 15.94 26.14 3.18
CA PRO A 10 15.94 25.02 4.12
C PRO A 10 15.89 23.64 3.44
N PHE A 11 15.21 23.52 2.29
CA PHE A 11 15.16 22.27 1.53
C PHE A 11 16.51 21.90 0.89
N LEU A 12 17.26 22.90 0.44
CA LEU A 12 18.63 22.71 -0.07
C LEU A 12 19.59 22.38 1.08
N ALA A 13 19.49 23.03 2.24
CA ALA A 13 20.33 22.71 3.40
C ALA A 13 20.14 21.27 3.89
N VAL A 14 18.90 20.77 3.99
CA VAL A 14 18.63 19.38 4.37
C VAL A 14 19.12 18.40 3.31
N ALA A 15 18.95 18.69 2.02
CA ALA A 15 19.52 17.88 0.95
C ALA A 15 21.05 17.84 0.98
N TRP A 16 21.71 18.98 1.23
CA TRP A 16 23.17 19.08 1.35
C TRP A 16 23.72 18.30 2.55
N ILE A 17 23.07 18.38 3.71
CA ILE A 17 23.47 17.60 4.90
C ILE A 17 23.33 16.09 4.64
N LEU A 18 22.26 15.66 3.98
CA LEU A 18 22.08 14.25 3.59
C LEU A 18 23.09 13.79 2.52
N ILE A 19 23.49 14.68 1.59
CA ILE A 19 24.54 14.39 0.61
C ILE A 19 25.91 14.28 1.27
N ILE A 20 26.24 15.12 2.26
CA ILE A 20 27.50 15.05 3.01
C ILE A 20 27.56 13.74 3.82
N LEU A 21 26.45 13.34 4.46
CA LEU A 21 26.35 12.07 5.19
C LEU A 21 26.40 10.83 4.29
N ALA A 22 25.91 10.91 3.05
CA ALA A 22 26.00 9.82 2.06
C ALA A 22 27.35 9.77 1.32
N GLY A 23 28.02 10.93 1.15
CA GLY A 23 29.25 11.08 0.37
C GLY A 23 30.53 10.65 1.10
N GLY A 24 30.48 10.45 2.42
CA GLY A 24 31.65 10.05 3.23
C GLY A 24 32.19 8.64 2.96
N ALA A 25 31.58 7.87 2.04
CA ALA A 25 31.86 6.45 1.85
C ALA A 25 32.21 6.04 0.40
N ARG A 26 33.30 6.59 -0.18
CA ARG A 26 34.36 5.87 -0.96
C ARG A 26 35.29 6.80 -1.76
N GLN A 27 36.57 6.39 -1.84
CA GLN A 27 37.68 6.92 -2.69
C GLN A 27 38.09 8.37 -2.37
N THR A 28 39.37 8.71 -2.18
CA THR A 28 40.65 8.14 -2.65
C THR A 28 41.60 7.78 -1.49
N ARG A 29 42.65 6.95 -1.59
CA ARG A 29 43.58 6.66 -2.71
C ARG A 29 44.28 5.31 -2.46
N ALA A 30 44.66 4.59 -3.51
CA ALA A 30 45.57 3.45 -3.46
C ALA A 30 46.82 3.73 -4.34
N GLN A 31 47.90 2.97 -4.11
CA GLN A 31 49.26 3.13 -4.71
C GLN A 31 49.99 4.38 -4.16
N ASP A 32 51.13 4.25 -3.47
CA ASP A 32 52.35 3.56 -3.92
C ASP A 32 52.94 2.49 -2.96
N THR A 33 53.87 1.69 -3.50
CA THR A 33 54.64 0.63 -2.79
C THR A 33 56.13 1.02 -2.79
N PRO A 34 56.89 0.67 -1.73
CA PRO A 34 57.95 -0.32 -1.93
C PRO A 34 58.02 -1.40 -0.83
N ALA A 35 58.69 -2.50 -1.18
CA ALA A 35 58.90 -3.70 -0.37
C ALA A 35 59.76 -3.49 0.89
N ASN A 36 59.58 -4.34 1.92
CA ASN A 36 60.54 -5.43 2.20
C ASN A 36 60.05 -6.42 3.29
N ALA A 37 60.67 -7.62 3.31
CA ALA A 37 60.75 -8.60 4.42
C ALA A 37 59.44 -9.18 5.05
N SER A 38 59.32 -10.42 5.52
CA SER A 38 59.86 -11.75 5.20
C SER A 38 59.48 -12.74 6.33
N SER A 39 58.86 -13.88 5.98
CA SER A 39 58.85 -15.17 6.71
C SER A 39 58.04 -15.37 8.01
N SER A 40 57.70 -16.67 8.24
CA SER A 40 57.22 -17.31 9.48
C SER A 40 55.76 -17.05 9.90
N ALA A 41 54.92 -18.04 10.26
CA ALA A 41 54.98 -19.51 10.11
C ALA A 41 53.54 -20.09 10.19
N ALA A 42 53.40 -21.40 9.95
CA ALA A 42 52.11 -22.11 9.96
C ALA A 42 51.51 -22.30 11.37
N GLY A 43 50.19 -22.50 11.42
CA GLY A 43 49.45 -22.83 12.65
C GLY A 43 48.00 -23.20 12.35
N THR A 44 47.75 -24.48 12.07
CA THR A 44 46.40 -25.06 11.99
C THR A 44 45.87 -25.29 13.40
N GLU A 45 44.71 -24.74 13.78
CA GLU A 45 43.87 -25.39 14.78
C GLU A 45 42.39 -25.00 14.75
N THR A 46 41.62 -25.97 15.22
CA THR A 46 40.17 -26.19 15.22
C THR A 46 39.29 -25.10 15.84
N ALA A 47 38.05 -25.01 15.38
CA ALA A 47 36.97 -24.31 16.07
C ALA A 47 36.43 -25.12 17.28
N PRO A 48 36.13 -24.46 18.42
CA PRO A 48 35.19 -24.94 19.44
C PRO A 48 33.86 -24.14 19.35
N SER A 49 32.74 -24.77 19.01
CA SER A 49 31.79 -25.39 19.94
C SER A 49 31.10 -24.39 20.90
N VAL A 50 29.83 -24.08 20.60
CA VAL A 50 28.95 -23.28 21.46
C VAL A 50 28.43 -24.11 22.62
N GLU A 51 28.89 -23.84 23.84
CA GLU A 51 28.24 -24.33 25.05
C GLU A 51 27.20 -23.32 25.54
N THR A 52 25.94 -23.76 25.61
CA THR A 52 24.87 -23.05 26.29
C THR A 52 24.71 -23.66 27.68
N SER A 53 25.21 -22.99 28.72
CA SER A 53 24.90 -23.34 30.10
C SER A 53 23.93 -22.33 30.71
N THR A 54 22.74 -22.80 31.05
CA THR A 54 21.75 -22.05 31.83
C THR A 54 21.96 -22.33 33.31
N ALA A 55 22.35 -21.32 34.09
CA ALA A 55 22.27 -21.34 35.54
C ALA A 55 21.55 -20.07 36.00
N SER A 56 20.43 -20.25 36.70
CA SER A 56 19.63 -19.18 37.27
C SER A 56 19.75 -19.26 38.78
N GLU A 57 20.40 -18.27 39.40
CA GLU A 57 20.14 -17.95 40.80
C GLU A 57 20.35 -16.45 41.06
N ASP A 58 19.49 -15.93 41.93
CA ASP A 58 19.33 -14.53 42.36
C ASP A 58 18.79 -13.49 41.34
N GLY A 59 17.73 -12.79 41.76
CA GLY A 59 16.77 -12.09 40.90
C GLY A 59 17.20 -10.71 40.38
N ARG A 60 18.38 -10.60 39.75
CA ARG A 60 18.85 -9.36 39.10
C ARG A 60 19.26 -9.59 37.65
N THR A 61 18.33 -9.40 36.72
CA THR A 61 18.61 -9.47 35.28
C THR A 61 19.41 -8.24 34.82
N VAL A 62 20.73 -8.26 35.05
CA VAL A 62 21.66 -7.29 34.43
C VAL A 62 21.83 -7.68 32.96
N VAL A 63 21.01 -7.09 32.09
CA VAL A 63 21.15 -7.26 30.64
C VAL A 63 22.34 -6.44 30.16
N TYR A 64 23.52 -7.08 30.11
CA TYR A 64 24.63 -6.59 29.31
C TYR A 64 24.27 -6.67 27.83
N ARG A 65 23.75 -5.58 27.28
CA ARG A 65 23.39 -5.48 25.87
C ARG A 65 24.63 -5.13 25.03
N LYS A 66 25.18 -6.16 24.37
CA LYS A 66 25.79 -6.06 23.02
C LYS A 66 25.03 -5.00 22.22
N ASP A 67 25.61 -3.91 21.71
CA ASP A 67 26.84 -3.88 20.91
C ASP A 67 27.73 -2.65 21.21
N SER A 68 28.71 -2.79 22.09
CA SER A 68 29.85 -1.85 22.16
C SER A 68 30.86 -2.22 21.07
N PHE A 69 30.95 -1.40 20.02
CA PHE A 69 31.88 -1.65 18.91
C PHE A 69 33.30 -1.22 19.30
N ASP A 70 34.06 -2.10 19.94
CA ASP A 70 35.47 -1.88 20.27
C ASP A 70 36.32 -1.90 18.99
N GLY A 71 36.46 -0.73 18.37
CA GLY A 71 37.45 -0.50 17.31
C GLY A 71 38.88 -0.50 17.84
N PRO A 72 39.92 -0.55 16.97
CA PRO A 72 41.34 -0.64 17.38
C PRO A 72 41.85 0.57 18.19
N TRP A 73 41.04 1.62 18.30
CA TRP A 73 41.26 2.82 19.10
C TRP A 73 40.03 2.96 20.00
N GLY A 74 40.23 2.99 21.33
CA GLY A 74 39.17 2.75 22.32
C GLY A 74 38.05 3.80 22.43
N HIS A 75 37.20 3.89 21.41
CA HIS A 75 36.08 4.81 21.33
C HIS A 75 34.77 4.13 21.73
N ARG A 76 34.35 4.29 23.00
CA ARG A 76 33.01 3.89 23.47
C ARG A 76 31.93 4.84 22.94
N GLY A 77 31.50 4.63 21.69
CA GLY A 77 30.27 5.21 21.15
C GLY A 77 29.07 4.35 21.52
N VAL A 78 27.96 4.96 21.96
CA VAL A 78 26.72 4.26 22.27
C VAL A 78 25.75 4.48 21.11
N VAL A 79 25.64 3.49 20.22
CA VAL A 79 24.69 3.49 19.11
C VAL A 79 23.54 2.54 19.44
N SER A 80 22.30 3.04 19.39
CA SER A 80 21.10 2.21 19.56
C SER A 80 20.14 2.38 18.40
N PHE A 81 19.52 1.27 18.01
CA PHE A 81 18.50 1.24 16.98
C PHE A 81 17.24 0.60 17.56
N ARG A 82 16.11 1.33 17.54
CA ARG A 82 14.79 0.93 18.06
C ARG A 82 14.68 0.70 19.58
N ASP A 83 15.79 0.49 20.25
CA ASP A 83 15.92 0.37 21.71
C ASP A 83 16.26 1.71 22.38
N THR A 84 16.03 1.83 23.68
CA THR A 84 16.40 3.02 24.46
C THR A 84 17.92 3.07 24.69
N ALA A 85 18.61 4.08 24.15
CA ALA A 85 19.99 4.37 24.50
C ALA A 85 20.08 4.94 25.93
N ARG A 86 20.90 4.38 26.81
CA ARG A 86 21.11 4.89 28.17
C ARG A 86 22.59 5.08 28.48
N VAL A 87 22.92 6.17 29.15
CA VAL A 87 24.23 6.44 29.78
C VAL A 87 23.98 6.74 31.25
N GLY A 88 24.35 5.79 32.13
CA GLY A 88 24.21 5.90 33.58
C GLY A 88 25.14 6.96 34.19
N LYS A 89 24.87 7.34 35.45
CA LYS A 89 25.55 8.46 36.15
C LYS A 89 27.08 8.34 36.18
N ASP A 90 27.59 7.12 36.35
CA ASP A 90 29.03 6.82 36.42
C ASP A 90 29.63 6.45 35.05
N GLU A 91 28.84 6.48 33.99
CA GLU A 91 29.26 6.13 32.64
C GLU A 91 29.64 7.36 31.81
N ALA A 92 30.66 7.20 30.98
CA ALA A 92 31.09 8.20 30.01
C ALA A 92 31.13 7.62 28.60
N ALA A 93 30.36 8.21 27.68
CA ALA A 93 30.36 7.90 26.27
C ALA A 93 31.14 8.96 25.47
N GLN A 94 31.76 8.57 24.36
CA GLN A 94 32.31 9.51 23.37
C GLN A 94 31.15 10.26 22.71
N GLU A 95 30.28 9.51 22.05
CA GLU A 95 29.14 9.97 21.25
C GLU A 95 27.93 9.08 21.57
N LEU A 96 26.72 9.62 21.47
CA LEU A 96 25.48 8.87 21.59
C LEU A 96 24.62 9.07 20.34
N VAL A 97 24.22 7.98 19.69
CA VAL A 97 23.31 8.01 18.55
C VAL A 97 22.15 7.05 18.80
N SER A 98 20.93 7.56 18.81
CA SER A 98 19.72 6.74 18.93
C SER A 98 18.81 6.95 17.73
N ILE A 99 18.40 5.87 17.06
CA ILE A 99 17.53 5.92 15.88
C ILE A 99 16.30 5.05 16.13
N PHE A 100 15.10 5.64 16.03
CA PHE A 100 13.80 5.02 16.39
C PHE A 100 13.66 4.59 17.86
N GLY A 101 14.51 5.09 18.76
CA GLY A 101 14.47 4.78 20.18
C GLY A 101 14.81 6.00 21.04
N ASP A 102 14.30 6.03 22.26
CA ASP A 102 14.52 7.13 23.20
C ASP A 102 15.96 7.17 23.71
N ALA A 103 16.41 8.31 24.24
CA ALA A 103 17.72 8.45 24.87
C ALA A 103 17.61 8.95 26.30
N VAL A 104 18.35 8.34 27.23
CA VAL A 104 18.45 8.76 28.64
C VAL A 104 19.90 8.98 29.02
N VAL A 105 20.29 10.24 29.22
CA VAL A 105 21.65 10.65 29.55
C VAL A 105 21.69 11.18 30.99
N GLU A 106 22.16 10.34 31.92
CA GLU A 106 22.41 10.73 33.32
C GLU A 106 23.90 10.94 33.62
N GLY A 107 24.80 10.33 32.82
CA GLY A 107 26.25 10.46 32.90
C GLY A 107 26.85 11.54 32.01
N LYS A 108 28.01 11.24 31.40
CA LYS A 108 28.78 12.21 30.59
C LYS A 108 28.96 11.78 29.14
N VAL A 109 28.35 12.48 28.20
CA VAL A 109 28.66 12.39 26.76
C VAL A 109 29.74 13.42 26.44
N ARG A 110 30.88 12.99 25.90
CA ARG A 110 32.04 13.88 25.67
C ARG A 110 31.90 14.75 24.43
N ARG A 111 31.19 14.26 23.41
CA ARG A 111 30.92 14.96 22.16
C ARG A 111 29.41 15.11 21.97
N GLU A 112 28.88 14.53 20.91
CA GLU A 112 27.57 14.81 20.35
C GLU A 112 26.54 13.77 20.82
N ALA A 113 25.29 14.21 20.99
CA ALA A 113 24.15 13.35 21.25
C ALA A 113 23.08 13.57 20.17
N VAL A 114 22.90 12.58 19.29
CA VAL A 114 21.98 12.65 18.15
C VAL A 114 20.85 11.64 18.33
N ILE A 115 19.62 12.12 18.44
CA ILE A 115 18.42 11.30 18.60
C ILE A 115 17.50 11.53 17.39
N ILE A 116 17.15 10.47 16.68
CA ILE A 116 16.30 10.50 15.49
C ILE A 116 15.05 9.66 15.76
N MET A 117 13.87 10.30 15.73
CA MET A 117 12.55 9.69 15.96
C MET A 117 12.42 9.00 17.33
N GLY A 118 12.92 9.63 18.39
CA GLY A 118 12.78 9.23 19.79
C GLY A 118 12.88 10.44 20.72
N ASP A 119 12.41 10.31 21.96
CA ASP A 119 12.47 11.38 22.96
C ASP A 119 13.80 11.32 23.73
N ALA A 120 14.38 12.49 24.04
CA ALA A 120 15.66 12.61 24.75
C ALA A 120 15.45 13.17 26.16
N LYS A 121 15.91 12.45 27.19
CA LYS A 121 15.92 12.91 28.59
C LYS A 121 17.36 13.05 29.08
N VAL A 122 17.77 14.27 29.39
CA VAL A 122 19.15 14.60 29.79
C VAL A 122 19.14 15.18 31.20
N ASP A 123 19.85 14.56 32.14
CA ASP A 123 20.13 15.10 33.48
C ASP A 123 21.63 14.94 33.83
N GLY A 124 22.46 14.91 32.79
CA GLY A 124 23.92 14.79 32.84
C GLY A 124 24.60 15.82 31.92
N ARG A 125 25.87 15.58 31.57
CA ARG A 125 26.72 16.54 30.83
C ARG A 125 26.96 16.10 29.39
N ILE A 126 26.73 17.00 28.42
CA ILE A 126 27.02 16.82 27.00
C ILE A 126 28.07 17.87 26.59
N GLY A 127 29.23 17.41 26.11
CA GLY A 127 30.37 18.28 25.77
C GLY A 127 30.31 18.94 24.39
N GLY A 128 29.45 18.44 23.50
CA GLY A 128 29.13 19.04 22.21
C GLY A 128 27.63 19.33 22.09
N ASP A 129 27.09 19.11 20.90
CA ASP A 129 25.70 19.45 20.58
C ASP A 129 24.72 18.34 20.95
N LEU A 130 23.50 18.75 21.34
CA LEU A 130 22.33 17.89 21.46
C LEU A 130 21.41 18.14 20.25
N VAL A 131 21.26 17.14 19.39
CA VAL A 131 20.40 17.20 18.20
C VAL A 131 19.28 16.18 18.33
N VAL A 132 18.04 16.65 18.47
CA VAL A 132 16.84 15.80 18.51
C VAL A 132 15.98 16.06 17.28
N VAL A 133 15.76 15.03 16.48
CA VAL A 133 15.04 15.10 15.20
C VAL A 133 13.74 14.31 15.33
N LEU A 134 12.59 14.97 15.18
CA LEU A 134 11.24 14.38 15.26
C LEU A 134 10.92 13.72 16.62
N GLY A 135 11.41 14.32 17.70
CA GLY A 135 11.16 13.91 19.10
C GLY A 135 11.33 15.09 20.07
N SER A 136 10.92 14.93 21.32
CA SER A 136 11.01 15.96 22.36
C SER A 136 12.26 15.79 23.21
N ALA A 137 12.85 16.91 23.64
CA ALA A 137 13.99 16.91 24.55
C ALA A 137 13.58 17.49 25.92
N GLN A 138 13.84 16.75 26.99
CA GLN A 138 13.64 17.14 28.38
C GLN A 138 15.00 17.29 29.07
N LEU A 139 15.37 18.52 29.42
CA LEU A 139 16.58 18.84 30.18
C LEU A 139 16.22 18.96 31.67
N GLY A 140 16.76 18.08 32.49
CA GLY A 140 16.63 18.08 33.94
C GLY A 140 17.46 19.18 34.62
N PRO A 141 17.30 19.37 35.94
CA PRO A 141 17.95 20.46 36.69
C PRO A 141 19.48 20.38 36.68
N ARG A 142 20.07 19.21 36.41
CA ARG A 142 21.53 18.99 36.37
C ARG A 142 22.09 18.90 34.95
N ALA A 143 21.24 19.11 33.93
CA ALA A 143 21.64 19.07 32.54
C ALA A 143 22.60 20.22 32.18
N GLU A 144 23.77 19.88 31.66
CA GLU A 144 24.76 20.83 31.16
C GLU A 144 25.15 20.48 29.71
N ILE A 145 24.86 21.37 28.77
CA ILE A 145 25.19 21.22 27.34
C ILE A 145 26.18 22.32 26.99
N GLU A 146 27.40 21.95 26.61
CA GLU A 146 28.48 22.88 26.28
C GLU A 146 28.35 23.44 24.84
N GLY A 147 27.70 22.71 23.93
CA GLY A 147 27.34 23.14 22.58
C GLY A 147 25.90 23.66 22.46
N ASP A 148 25.34 23.54 21.25
CA ASP A 148 23.97 23.94 20.91
C ASP A 148 22.93 22.86 21.29
N ALA A 149 21.71 23.31 21.60
CA ALA A 149 20.56 22.43 21.84
C ALA A 149 19.54 22.63 20.71
N VAL A 150 19.60 21.76 19.70
CA VAL A 150 18.81 21.85 18.47
C VAL A 150 17.73 20.78 18.48
N VAL A 151 16.47 21.22 18.57
CA VAL A 151 15.30 20.34 18.49
C VAL A 151 14.53 20.66 17.22
N ILE A 152 14.49 19.69 16.30
CA ILE A 152 13.93 19.81 14.95
C ILE A 152 12.61 19.05 14.90
N GLY A 153 11.49 19.77 14.86
CA GLY A 153 10.16 19.15 14.86
C GLY A 153 9.84 18.40 16.15
N GLY A 154 10.00 19.08 17.29
CA GLY A 154 9.66 18.60 18.62
C GLY A 154 9.70 19.71 19.66
N THR A 155 9.43 19.40 20.93
CA THR A 155 9.48 20.37 22.04
C THR A 155 10.80 20.27 22.81
N LEU A 156 11.38 21.43 23.17
CA LEU A 156 12.52 21.52 24.09
C LEU A 156 12.01 22.04 25.44
N GLN A 157 11.89 21.14 26.42
CA GLN A 157 11.49 21.46 27.80
C GLN A 157 12.75 21.51 28.66
N ALA A 158 13.04 22.67 29.26
CA ALA A 158 14.26 22.88 30.02
C ALA A 158 13.93 23.30 31.45
N ALA A 159 14.28 22.46 32.42
CA ALA A 159 14.02 22.73 33.83
C ALA A 159 14.87 23.90 34.36
N GLU A 160 14.36 24.59 35.38
CA GLU A 160 15.09 25.61 36.13
C GLU A 160 16.34 24.96 36.77
N GLY A 161 17.52 25.40 36.32
CA GLY A 161 18.82 24.79 36.65
C GLY A 161 19.62 24.30 35.44
N SER A 162 18.94 23.95 34.34
CA SER A 162 19.60 23.48 33.11
C SER A 162 20.47 24.56 32.45
N LYS A 163 21.74 24.23 32.17
CA LYS A 163 22.72 25.12 31.54
C LYS A 163 22.98 24.68 30.11
N VAL A 164 22.49 25.47 29.14
CA VAL A 164 22.87 25.32 27.73
C VAL A 164 23.74 26.52 27.39
N ARG A 165 24.99 26.27 26.99
CA ARG A 165 25.98 27.31 26.70
C ARG A 165 25.85 27.86 25.28
N GLY A 166 25.45 27.01 24.33
CA GLY A 166 25.07 27.41 22.98
C GLY A 166 23.65 27.94 22.87
N SER A 167 23.17 28.08 21.64
CA SER A 167 21.84 28.55 21.30
C SER A 167 20.79 27.46 21.48
N LYS A 168 19.69 27.80 22.18
CA LYS A 168 18.45 27.01 22.16
C LYS A 168 17.70 27.36 20.88
N VAL A 169 17.88 26.57 19.82
CA VAL A 169 17.19 26.78 18.53
C VAL A 169 16.14 25.68 18.34
N PRO A 170 14.92 25.83 18.90
CA PRO A 170 13.80 25.07 18.41
C PRO A 170 13.55 25.52 16.96
N LEU A 171 13.50 24.57 16.03
CA LEU A 171 13.01 24.80 14.67
C LEU A 171 11.58 24.22 14.57
N PRO A 172 10.55 24.96 15.06
CA PRO A 172 9.17 24.51 14.91
C PRO A 172 8.78 24.63 13.44
N PHE A 173 8.62 23.49 12.78
CA PHE A 173 7.97 23.43 11.47
C PHE A 173 6.45 23.53 11.68
N PRO A 174 5.76 24.61 11.25
CA PRO A 174 4.32 24.74 11.49
C PRO A 174 3.56 23.55 10.89
N GLY A 175 2.82 22.80 11.72
CA GLY A 175 2.12 21.58 11.32
C GLY A 175 2.89 20.27 11.52
N TYR A 176 4.11 20.28 12.10
CA TYR A 176 4.88 19.04 12.30
C TYR A 176 4.17 18.02 13.21
N GLU A 177 3.55 18.45 14.31
CA GLU A 177 2.83 17.55 15.23
C GLU A 177 1.65 16.86 14.55
N VAL A 178 0.99 17.58 13.63
CA VAL A 178 -0.11 17.08 12.81
C VAL A 178 0.40 16.00 11.85
N ALA A 179 1.54 16.26 11.19
CA ALA A 179 2.19 15.30 10.30
C ALA A 179 2.74 14.07 11.06
N VAL A 180 3.47 14.25 12.16
CA VAL A 180 3.97 13.14 13.00
C VAL A 180 2.80 12.34 13.59
N GLY A 181 1.71 13.00 13.98
CA GLY A 181 0.46 12.36 14.36
C GLY A 181 -0.12 11.48 13.24
N TRP A 182 -0.10 11.95 11.99
CA TRP A 182 -0.47 11.14 10.81
C TRP A 182 0.48 9.97 10.56
N PHE A 183 1.79 10.17 10.69
CA PHE A 183 2.78 9.11 10.48
C PHE A 183 2.62 8.01 11.53
N LYS A 184 2.55 8.37 12.83
CA LYS A 184 2.37 7.43 13.95
C LYS A 184 1.01 6.72 13.91
N ASN A 185 -0.10 7.44 13.67
CA ASN A 185 -1.44 6.86 13.76
C ASN A 185 -2.03 6.38 12.42
N GLY A 186 -1.52 6.87 11.29
CA GLY A 186 -1.99 6.57 9.94
C GLY A 186 -1.02 5.67 9.18
N LEU A 187 0.12 6.21 8.75
CA LEU A 187 1.05 5.49 7.87
C LEU A 187 1.62 4.21 8.53
N PHE A 188 2.00 4.27 9.81
CA PHE A 188 2.53 3.12 10.55
C PHE A 188 1.51 1.97 10.69
N TYR A 189 0.22 2.31 10.81
CA TYR A 189 -0.89 1.34 10.78
C TYR A 189 -1.40 1.03 9.36
N ALA A 190 -0.69 1.49 8.32
CA ALA A 190 -1.04 1.34 6.92
C ALA A 190 -2.51 1.73 6.62
N ARG A 191 -2.98 2.84 7.22
CA ARG A 191 -4.29 3.45 6.96
C ARG A 191 -4.12 4.93 6.55
N PRO A 192 -4.40 5.31 5.29
CA PRO A 192 -4.24 6.70 4.83
C PRO A 192 -5.15 7.69 5.55
N LEU A 193 -6.33 7.23 6.00
CA LEU A 193 -7.37 8.06 6.61
C LEU A 193 -7.70 7.56 8.04
N PRO A 194 -6.84 7.83 9.03
CA PRO A 194 -7.05 7.38 10.41
C PRO A 194 -8.29 8.05 11.05
N PRO A 195 -9.26 7.29 11.59
CA PRO A 195 -10.47 7.86 12.20
C PRO A 195 -10.23 8.85 13.34
N SER A 196 -9.14 8.69 14.09
CA SER A 196 -8.79 9.49 15.27
C SER A 196 -8.26 10.89 14.98
N LEU A 197 -8.06 11.28 13.70
CA LEU A 197 -7.45 12.55 13.32
C LEU A 197 -8.41 13.42 12.48
N PRO A 198 -9.13 14.39 13.08
CA PRO A 198 -10.11 15.22 12.38
C PRO A 198 -9.55 15.98 11.16
N TRP A 199 -8.30 16.43 11.21
CA TRP A 199 -7.67 17.14 10.10
C TRP A 199 -7.47 16.24 8.86
N ALA A 200 -7.29 14.93 9.03
CA ALA A 200 -7.18 13.99 7.91
C ALA A 200 -8.53 13.90 7.15
N TRP A 201 -9.64 13.99 7.88
CA TRP A 201 -10.99 14.10 7.31
C TRP A 201 -11.23 15.46 6.65
N TYR A 202 -10.71 16.58 7.19
CA TYR A 202 -10.77 17.87 6.49
C TYR A 202 -9.98 17.85 5.16
N VAL A 203 -8.78 17.27 5.14
CA VAL A 203 -8.01 17.06 3.90
C VAL A 203 -8.76 16.14 2.94
N GLY A 204 -9.35 15.05 3.44
CA GLY A 204 -10.24 14.18 2.66
C GLY A 204 -11.45 14.91 2.08
N GLY A 205 -12.07 15.81 2.83
CA GLY A 205 -13.19 16.65 2.39
C GLY A 205 -12.78 17.65 1.29
N ILE A 206 -11.64 18.32 1.45
CA ILE A 206 -11.08 19.21 0.42
C ILE A 206 -10.76 18.43 -0.86
N LEU A 207 -10.14 17.24 -0.73
CA LEU A 207 -9.89 16.37 -1.87
C LEU A 207 -11.18 15.88 -2.53
N PHE A 208 -12.23 15.58 -1.76
CA PHE A 208 -13.54 15.22 -2.31
C PHE A 208 -14.16 16.39 -3.09
N LEU A 209 -14.18 17.60 -2.53
CA LEU A 209 -14.66 18.80 -3.23
C LEU A 209 -13.88 19.07 -4.52
N LEU A 210 -12.55 18.89 -4.49
CA LEU A 210 -11.70 19.03 -5.67
C LEU A 210 -11.98 17.94 -6.72
N ASN A 211 -12.27 16.70 -6.30
CA ASN A 211 -12.77 15.65 -7.19
C ASN A 211 -14.13 16.03 -7.79
N VAL A 212 -15.10 16.51 -7.01
CA VAL A 212 -16.40 16.99 -7.52
C VAL A 212 -16.20 18.08 -8.57
N MET A 213 -15.32 19.06 -8.31
CA MET A 213 -14.98 20.13 -9.24
C MET A 213 -14.37 19.60 -10.54
N LEU A 214 -13.37 18.72 -10.46
CA LEU A 214 -12.75 18.08 -11.64
C LEU A 214 -13.78 17.25 -12.45
N GLY A 215 -14.68 16.55 -11.77
CA GLY A 215 -15.74 15.74 -12.37
C GLY A 215 -16.84 16.55 -13.07
N ALA A 216 -17.00 17.81 -12.68
CA ALA A 216 -17.89 18.80 -13.28
C ALA A 216 -17.22 19.61 -14.40
N MET A 217 -15.93 19.93 -14.27
CA MET A 217 -15.15 20.62 -15.32
C MET A 217 -14.85 19.72 -16.52
N PHE A 218 -14.59 18.43 -16.31
CA PHE A 218 -14.16 17.49 -17.35
C PHE A 218 -15.05 16.23 -17.44
N PRO A 219 -16.38 16.39 -17.62
CA PRO A 219 -17.32 15.27 -17.52
C PRO A 219 -17.11 14.23 -18.65
N LYS A 220 -16.83 14.69 -19.88
CA LYS A 220 -16.59 13.81 -21.04
C LYS A 220 -15.30 13.01 -20.89
N GLN A 221 -14.23 13.66 -20.42
CA GLN A 221 -12.91 13.06 -20.22
C GLN A 221 -12.97 12.03 -19.09
N ALA A 222 -13.62 12.36 -17.98
CA ALA A 222 -13.84 11.43 -16.88
C ALA A 222 -14.61 10.18 -17.33
N GLN A 223 -15.72 10.35 -18.09
CA GLN A 223 -16.49 9.22 -18.61
C GLN A 223 -15.69 8.37 -19.60
N SER A 224 -14.83 8.98 -20.43
CA SER A 224 -13.94 8.26 -21.36
C SER A 224 -12.86 7.44 -20.62
N CYS A 225 -12.35 7.96 -19.51
CA CYS A 225 -11.41 7.22 -18.65
C CYS A 225 -12.11 6.04 -17.93
N VAL A 226 -13.36 6.21 -17.49
CA VAL A 226 -14.18 5.12 -16.93
C VAL A 226 -14.45 4.04 -17.99
N GLU A 227 -14.81 4.42 -19.23
CA GLU A 227 -14.97 3.50 -20.36
C GLU A 227 -13.66 2.75 -20.68
N THR A 228 -12.52 3.43 -20.61
CA THR A 228 -11.19 2.82 -20.83
C THR A 228 -10.83 1.81 -19.74
N LEU A 229 -11.16 2.12 -18.49
CA LEU A 229 -10.97 1.24 -17.33
C LEU A 229 -11.84 -0.02 -17.40
N ASP A 230 -13.09 0.12 -17.83
CA ASP A 230 -14.03 -1.00 -18.02
C ASP A 230 -13.56 -1.95 -19.14
N ARG A 231 -13.12 -1.37 -20.27
CA ARG A 231 -12.60 -2.13 -21.42
C ARG A 231 -11.25 -2.81 -21.16
N THR A 232 -10.32 -2.14 -20.48
CA THR A 232 -8.91 -2.57 -20.37
C THR A 232 -8.31 -2.41 -18.96
N PRO A 233 -8.83 -3.12 -17.95
CA PRO A 233 -8.39 -2.93 -16.56
C PRO A 233 -6.95 -3.40 -16.27
N SER A 234 -6.48 -4.48 -16.90
CA SER A 234 -5.06 -4.90 -16.85
C SER A 234 -4.16 -3.87 -17.52
N GLY A 235 -4.59 -3.32 -18.66
CA GLY A 235 -3.90 -2.24 -19.35
C GLY A 235 -3.75 -1.02 -18.45
N ALA A 236 -4.82 -0.60 -17.76
CA ALA A 236 -4.79 0.51 -16.83
C ALA A 236 -3.82 0.24 -15.65
N LEU A 237 -3.82 -0.96 -15.06
CA LEU A 237 -2.87 -1.29 -14.00
C LEU A 237 -1.42 -1.26 -14.48
N LEU A 238 -1.13 -1.85 -15.65
CA LEU A 238 0.22 -1.91 -16.22
C LEU A 238 0.72 -0.53 -16.65
N ALA A 239 -0.11 0.28 -17.31
CA ALA A 239 0.21 1.66 -17.65
C ALA A 239 0.43 2.53 -16.40
N GLY A 240 -0.33 2.24 -15.34
CA GLY A 240 -0.13 2.86 -14.02
C GLY A 240 1.23 2.54 -13.43
N PHE A 241 1.56 1.25 -13.32
CA PHE A 241 2.85 0.78 -12.83
C PHE A 241 4.02 1.33 -13.64
N LEU A 242 3.97 1.19 -14.98
CA LEU A 242 5.02 1.65 -15.87
C LEU A 242 5.16 3.18 -15.82
N GLY A 243 4.05 3.92 -15.81
CA GLY A 243 4.09 5.38 -15.73
C GLY A 243 4.64 5.90 -14.40
N VAL A 244 4.32 5.27 -13.27
CA VAL A 244 4.92 5.60 -11.97
C VAL A 244 6.41 5.25 -11.94
N ALA A 245 6.79 4.07 -12.45
CA ALA A 245 8.18 3.61 -12.48
C ALA A 245 9.07 4.47 -13.39
N LEU A 246 8.56 4.92 -14.55
CA LEU A 246 9.27 5.78 -15.48
C LEU A 246 9.29 7.27 -15.07
N PHE A 247 8.40 7.70 -14.18
CA PHE A 247 8.33 9.10 -13.75
C PHE A 247 9.60 9.56 -13.00
N LEU A 248 10.20 8.69 -12.16
CA LEU A 248 11.43 9.04 -11.44
C LEU A 248 12.64 9.18 -12.39
N PRO A 249 12.94 8.22 -13.30
CA PRO A 249 13.92 8.42 -14.38
C PRO A 249 13.66 9.65 -15.24
N LEU A 250 12.39 9.94 -15.58
CA LEU A 250 12.02 11.13 -16.34
C LEU A 250 12.41 12.42 -15.61
N LEU A 251 12.17 12.52 -14.30
CA LEU A 251 12.59 13.68 -13.50
C LEU A 251 14.11 13.83 -13.47
N VAL A 252 14.87 12.74 -13.29
CA VAL A 252 16.34 12.77 -13.31
C VAL A 252 16.86 13.26 -14.67
N LEU A 253 16.28 12.76 -15.77
CA LEU A 253 16.61 13.20 -17.13
C LEU A 253 16.26 14.67 -17.37
N LEU A 254 15.12 15.14 -16.86
CA LEU A 254 14.72 16.55 -16.93
C LEU A 254 15.73 17.45 -16.22
N ILE A 255 16.11 17.10 -14.99
CA ILE A 255 17.09 17.83 -14.16
C ILE A 255 18.46 17.91 -14.86
N GLY A 256 18.85 16.87 -15.60
CA GLY A 256 20.09 16.84 -16.40
C GLY A 256 20.14 17.84 -17.56
N THR A 257 19.05 18.57 -17.85
CA THR A 257 19.00 19.58 -18.90
C THR A 257 18.54 20.93 -18.34
N VAL A 258 19.17 22.04 -18.78
CA VAL A 258 18.83 23.39 -18.30
C VAL A 258 17.36 23.74 -18.59
N ILE A 259 16.85 23.34 -19.76
CA ILE A 259 15.45 23.53 -20.15
C ILE A 259 14.53 22.59 -19.33
N GLY A 260 14.93 21.33 -19.14
CA GLY A 260 14.13 20.35 -18.39
C GLY A 260 14.02 20.68 -16.91
N ALA A 261 15.03 21.29 -16.30
CA ALA A 261 14.97 21.77 -14.91
C ALA A 261 13.81 22.77 -14.69
N LEU A 262 13.49 23.60 -15.68
CA LEU A 262 12.31 24.49 -15.66
C LEU A 262 10.99 23.73 -15.81
N LEU A 263 11.00 22.56 -16.47
CA LEU A 263 9.83 21.70 -16.67
C LEU A 263 9.54 20.77 -15.47
N VAL A 264 10.51 20.53 -14.58
CA VAL A 264 10.35 19.68 -13.37
C VAL A 264 9.10 20.04 -12.55
N PRO A 265 8.86 21.31 -12.14
CA PRO A 265 7.66 21.64 -11.37
C PRO A 265 6.35 21.35 -12.13
N PHE A 266 6.33 21.54 -13.45
CA PHE A 266 5.18 21.23 -14.29
C PHE A 266 4.96 19.73 -14.46
N ALA A 267 6.03 18.93 -14.57
CA ALA A 267 5.96 17.48 -14.60
C ALA A 267 5.42 16.90 -13.28
N ILE A 268 5.88 17.42 -12.14
CA ILE A 268 5.37 17.05 -10.80
C ILE A 268 3.89 17.46 -10.65
N ALA A 269 3.52 18.67 -11.04
CA ALA A 269 2.14 19.14 -11.00
C ALA A 269 1.22 18.30 -11.91
N GLY A 270 1.66 17.97 -13.12
CA GLY A 270 0.93 17.14 -14.07
C GLY A 270 0.74 15.70 -13.57
N PHE A 271 1.79 15.09 -13.00
CA PHE A 271 1.70 13.76 -12.38
C PHE A 271 0.73 13.75 -11.19
N PHE A 272 0.81 14.75 -10.31
CA PHE A 272 -0.11 14.89 -9.18
C PHE A 272 -1.57 15.09 -9.65
N ALA A 273 -1.79 15.96 -10.64
CA ALA A 273 -3.11 16.21 -11.22
C ALA A 273 -3.69 14.95 -11.89
N ALA A 274 -2.87 14.19 -12.64
CA ALA A 274 -3.28 12.93 -13.24
C ALA A 274 -3.59 11.85 -12.19
N GLY A 275 -2.83 11.77 -11.10
CA GLY A 275 -3.11 10.87 -9.97
C GLY A 275 -4.41 11.23 -9.23
N LEU A 276 -4.69 12.52 -9.07
CA LEU A 276 -5.94 13.01 -8.48
C LEU A 276 -7.14 12.76 -9.40
N PHE A 277 -7.02 13.03 -10.70
CA PHE A 277 -8.04 12.72 -11.69
C PHE A 277 -8.26 11.20 -11.84
N GLY A 278 -7.21 10.40 -11.65
CA GLY A 278 -7.32 8.95 -11.57
C GLY A 278 -8.21 8.48 -10.43
N LYS A 279 -8.15 9.13 -9.26
CA LYS A 279 -9.03 8.84 -8.12
C LYS A 279 -10.50 9.14 -8.42
N LEU A 280 -10.79 10.28 -9.07
CA LEU A 280 -12.14 10.59 -9.58
C LEU A 280 -12.69 9.45 -10.44
N VAL A 281 -11.90 8.97 -11.40
CA VAL A 281 -12.30 7.89 -12.34
C VAL A 281 -12.63 6.61 -11.56
N ILE A 282 -11.79 6.23 -10.60
CA ILE A 282 -12.01 5.04 -9.77
C ILE A 282 -13.25 5.17 -8.88
N TYR A 283 -13.47 6.34 -8.26
CA TYR A 283 -14.64 6.58 -7.42
C TYR A 283 -15.93 6.54 -8.26
N ARG A 284 -15.95 7.18 -9.43
CA ARG A 284 -17.08 7.10 -10.38
C ARG A 284 -17.34 5.68 -10.86
N PHE A 285 -16.31 4.95 -11.27
CA PHE A 285 -16.42 3.56 -11.72
C PHE A 285 -17.03 2.67 -10.63
N ALA A 286 -16.51 2.74 -9.40
CA ALA A 286 -17.03 1.95 -8.29
C ALA A 286 -18.49 2.30 -7.92
N GLY A 287 -18.86 3.58 -7.95
CA GLY A 287 -20.25 4.00 -7.74
C GLY A 287 -21.21 3.52 -8.82
N GLN A 288 -20.83 3.64 -10.10
CA GLN A 288 -21.62 3.12 -11.23
C GLN A 288 -21.74 1.59 -11.15
N GLN A 289 -20.67 0.90 -10.76
CA GLN A 289 -20.63 -0.55 -10.62
C GLN A 289 -21.42 -1.06 -9.40
N LEU A 290 -21.58 -0.24 -8.35
CA LEU A 290 -22.49 -0.54 -7.24
C LEU A 290 -23.95 -0.28 -7.65
N GLY A 291 -24.23 0.81 -8.37
CA GLY A 291 -25.55 1.10 -8.92
C GLY A 291 -26.07 0.05 -9.91
N SER A 292 -25.18 -0.54 -10.71
CA SER A 292 -25.53 -1.65 -11.62
C SER A 292 -25.84 -2.95 -10.88
N GLN A 293 -25.17 -3.22 -9.74
CA GLN A 293 -25.42 -4.38 -8.90
C GLN A 293 -26.73 -4.27 -8.10
N LEU A 294 -27.00 -3.10 -7.53
CA LEU A 294 -28.21 -2.82 -6.75
C LEU A 294 -29.45 -2.51 -7.61
N ASN A 295 -29.32 -2.56 -8.94
CA ASN A 295 -30.33 -2.18 -9.93
C ASN A 295 -30.94 -0.77 -9.70
N ALA A 296 -30.15 0.12 -9.11
CA ALA A 296 -30.58 1.45 -8.68
C ALA A 296 -30.15 2.49 -9.72
N GLU A 297 -31.10 2.89 -10.58
CA GLU A 297 -30.85 3.88 -11.66
C GLU A 297 -30.25 5.18 -11.15
N PHE A 298 -30.70 5.69 -10.00
CA PHE A 298 -30.21 6.93 -9.42
C PHE A 298 -28.71 6.86 -9.04
N LEU A 299 -28.20 5.69 -8.63
CA LEU A 299 -26.77 5.51 -8.32
C LEU A 299 -25.87 5.56 -9.57
N LYS A 300 -26.44 5.41 -10.77
CA LYS A 300 -25.69 5.56 -12.04
C LYS A 300 -25.43 7.03 -12.39
N LEU A 301 -26.12 7.98 -11.77
CA LEU A 301 -25.98 9.41 -12.07
C LEU A 301 -24.54 9.90 -11.77
N PRO A 302 -23.95 10.73 -12.63
CA PRO A 302 -22.50 11.02 -12.63
C PRO A 302 -21.98 11.71 -11.36
N PHE A 303 -22.85 12.36 -10.57
CA PHE A 303 -22.54 12.94 -9.27
C PHE A 303 -22.76 11.95 -8.13
N ILE A 304 -23.89 11.23 -8.13
CA ILE A 304 -24.24 10.25 -7.09
C ILE A 304 -23.24 9.09 -7.10
N ALA A 305 -22.85 8.59 -8.28
CA ALA A 305 -21.79 7.59 -8.41
C ALA A 305 -20.46 8.06 -7.78
N LEU A 306 -20.07 9.32 -7.99
CA LEU A 306 -18.85 9.87 -7.39
C LEU A 306 -18.98 9.91 -5.85
N LEU A 307 -20.09 10.41 -5.32
CA LEU A 307 -20.36 10.49 -3.88
C LEU A 307 -20.36 9.10 -3.23
N THR A 308 -21.14 8.16 -3.74
CA THR A 308 -21.23 6.78 -3.24
C THR A 308 -19.88 6.06 -3.33
N GLY A 309 -19.14 6.25 -4.42
CA GLY A 309 -17.79 5.72 -4.59
C GLY A 309 -16.79 6.32 -3.60
N THR A 310 -16.81 7.64 -3.37
CA THR A 310 -15.93 8.28 -2.38
C THR A 310 -16.23 7.77 -0.97
N ILE A 311 -17.50 7.67 -0.56
CA ILE A 311 -17.89 7.14 0.75
C ILE A 311 -17.35 5.71 0.92
N LEU A 312 -17.56 4.84 -0.07
CA LEU A 312 -17.05 3.47 -0.06
C LEU A 312 -15.53 3.43 0.12
N PHE A 313 -14.78 4.17 -0.71
CA PHE A 313 -13.33 4.18 -0.63
C PHE A 313 -12.79 4.81 0.67
N TYR A 314 -13.44 5.85 1.21
CA TYR A 314 -13.00 6.48 2.44
C TYR A 314 -13.21 5.56 3.65
N LEU A 315 -14.31 4.80 3.68
CA LEU A 315 -14.50 3.72 4.66
C LEU A 315 -13.40 2.67 4.54
N LEU A 316 -13.08 2.20 3.32
CA LEU A 316 -11.97 1.25 3.09
C LEU A 316 -10.61 1.83 3.52
N TYR A 317 -10.36 3.14 3.37
CA TYR A 317 -9.12 3.79 3.80
C TYR A 317 -8.93 3.89 5.32
N THR A 318 -9.98 3.66 6.12
CA THR A 318 -9.88 3.58 7.60
C THR A 318 -9.31 2.25 8.09
N VAL A 319 -9.45 1.18 7.29
CA VAL A 319 -9.08 -0.19 7.68
C VAL A 319 -7.55 -0.34 7.65
N PRO A 320 -6.90 -0.81 8.73
CA PRO A 320 -5.46 -1.06 8.74
C PRO A 320 -5.00 -2.03 7.64
N ILE A 321 -3.84 -1.76 7.03
CA ILE A 321 -3.24 -2.52 5.91
C ILE A 321 -4.06 -2.46 4.61
N LEU A 322 -5.34 -2.85 4.65
CA LEU A 322 -6.27 -2.80 3.52
C LEU A 322 -6.42 -1.37 2.98
N GLY A 323 -6.49 -0.36 3.86
CA GLY A 323 -6.65 1.03 3.46
C GLY A 323 -5.49 1.55 2.61
N LEU A 324 -4.24 1.24 2.99
CA LEU A 324 -3.06 1.60 2.19
C LEU A 324 -3.03 0.81 0.88
N LEU A 325 -3.32 -0.49 0.93
CA LEU A 325 -3.33 -1.36 -0.26
C LEU A 325 -4.36 -0.86 -1.29
N VAL A 326 -5.60 -0.61 -0.86
CA VAL A 326 -6.70 -0.10 -1.70
C VAL A 326 -6.39 1.31 -2.20
N TRP A 327 -5.77 2.17 -1.39
CA TRP A 327 -5.34 3.51 -1.82
C TRP A 327 -4.23 3.45 -2.88
N LEU A 328 -3.26 2.55 -2.73
CA LEU A 328 -2.18 2.35 -3.69
C LEU A 328 -2.71 1.80 -5.01
N LEU A 329 -3.49 0.71 -4.98
CA LEU A 329 -4.12 0.11 -6.15
C LEU A 329 -5.05 1.08 -6.88
N ALA A 330 -5.91 1.82 -6.15
CA ALA A 330 -6.77 2.85 -6.74
C ALA A 330 -5.96 3.97 -7.39
N SER A 331 -4.89 4.43 -6.75
CA SER A 331 -4.02 5.46 -7.33
C SER A 331 -3.31 4.96 -8.59
N LEU A 332 -2.83 3.70 -8.58
CA LEU A 332 -2.11 3.09 -9.69
C LEU A 332 -3.02 2.87 -10.90
N VAL A 333 -4.15 2.19 -10.71
CA VAL A 333 -5.13 1.88 -11.76
C VAL A 333 -5.79 3.16 -12.28
N GLY A 334 -6.11 4.11 -11.38
CA GLY A 334 -6.67 5.40 -11.75
C GLY A 334 -5.72 6.22 -12.61
N PHE A 335 -4.46 6.37 -12.19
CA PHE A 335 -3.43 7.07 -12.96
C PHE A 335 -3.21 6.41 -14.33
N GLY A 336 -3.10 5.09 -14.39
CA GLY A 336 -2.91 4.37 -15.64
C GLY A 336 -4.10 4.42 -16.59
N ALA A 337 -5.34 4.48 -16.08
CA ALA A 337 -6.53 4.74 -16.90
C ALA A 337 -6.47 6.13 -17.56
N VAL A 338 -5.96 7.15 -16.85
CA VAL A 338 -5.71 8.50 -17.40
C VAL A 338 -4.61 8.46 -18.46
N VAL A 339 -3.49 7.77 -18.21
CA VAL A 339 -2.39 7.61 -19.17
C VAL A 339 -2.86 6.92 -20.46
N LEU A 340 -3.66 5.84 -20.35
CA LEU A 340 -4.22 5.17 -21.53
C LEU A 340 -5.23 6.04 -22.29
N ALA A 341 -6.15 6.70 -21.60
CA ALA A 341 -7.13 7.57 -22.23
C ALA A 341 -6.45 8.77 -22.94
N ALA A 342 -5.43 9.37 -22.31
CA ALA A 342 -4.61 10.42 -22.93
C ALA A 342 -3.83 9.87 -24.15
N GLY A 343 -3.23 8.68 -24.04
CA GLY A 343 -2.53 8.02 -25.14
C GLY A 343 -3.45 7.71 -26.33
N GLN A 344 -4.69 7.30 -26.08
CA GLN A 344 -5.71 7.09 -27.13
C GLN A 344 -6.14 8.41 -27.76
N ALA A 345 -6.34 9.47 -26.96
CA ALA A 345 -6.68 10.80 -27.46
C ALA A 345 -5.56 11.40 -28.34
N LEU A 346 -4.29 11.17 -27.99
CA LEU A 346 -3.12 11.61 -28.78
C LEU A 346 -2.90 10.76 -30.04
N ARG A 347 -3.25 9.46 -30.03
CA ARG A 347 -3.12 8.57 -31.19
C ARG A 347 -4.24 8.71 -32.21
N GLY A 348 -5.38 9.28 -31.81
CA GLY A 348 -6.39 9.83 -32.72
C GLY A 348 -6.90 8.88 -33.80
N ASP A 349 -7.60 7.80 -33.42
CA ASP A 349 -8.39 7.02 -34.40
C ASP A 349 -9.54 7.88 -34.96
N PRO A 350 -9.58 8.20 -36.27
CA PRO A 350 -10.66 8.99 -36.87
C PRO A 350 -12.02 8.27 -36.87
N ALA A 351 -12.04 6.97 -36.55
CA ALA A 351 -13.20 6.09 -36.60
C ALA A 351 -14.33 6.44 -35.61
N LYS A 352 -14.08 7.27 -34.59
CA LYS A 352 -15.13 7.72 -33.64
C LYS A 352 -15.92 8.96 -34.11
N SER A 353 -15.68 9.44 -35.35
CA SER A 353 -16.36 10.60 -35.97
C SER A 353 -17.34 10.24 -37.10
N ALA A 354 -17.56 8.96 -37.42
CA ALA A 354 -18.63 8.57 -38.32
C ALA A 354 -20.00 8.75 -37.63
N PRO A 355 -20.95 9.52 -38.20
CA PRO A 355 -22.30 9.57 -37.67
C PRO A 355 -22.95 8.18 -37.77
N ARG A 356 -23.70 7.77 -36.75
CA ARG A 356 -24.46 6.51 -36.79
C ARG A 356 -25.41 6.54 -37.98
N SER A 357 -25.13 5.71 -38.99
CA SER A 357 -26.08 5.46 -40.08
C SER A 357 -27.32 4.78 -39.50
N PHE A 358 -28.44 5.51 -39.45
CA PHE A 358 -29.73 4.93 -39.11
C PHE A 358 -30.11 3.88 -40.16
N HIS A 359 -30.09 2.60 -39.78
CA HIS A 359 -30.86 1.58 -40.50
C HIS A 359 -32.29 1.64 -39.99
N PHE A 360 -33.20 2.11 -40.85
CA PHE A 360 -34.63 1.87 -40.67
C PHE A 360 -34.90 0.39 -40.98
N PRO A 361 -35.67 -0.33 -40.15
CA PRO A 361 -36.15 -1.65 -40.51
C PRO A 361 -37.17 -1.51 -41.65
N THR A 362 -36.76 -1.82 -42.88
CA THR A 362 -37.68 -1.97 -44.01
C THR A 362 -38.59 -3.16 -43.74
N GLY A 363 -39.88 -2.92 -43.55
CA GLY A 363 -40.85 -3.96 -43.25
C GLY A 363 -41.00 -4.96 -44.39
N SER A 364 -40.92 -6.25 -44.07
CA SER A 364 -41.31 -7.35 -44.94
C SER A 364 -42.73 -7.81 -44.57
N ALA A 365 -43.73 -7.14 -45.13
CA ALA A 365 -45.12 -7.57 -45.00
C ALA A 365 -45.48 -8.58 -46.11
N GLY A 366 -45.85 -9.80 -45.69
CA GLY A 366 -46.82 -10.65 -46.39
C GLY A 366 -46.41 -11.35 -47.69
N THR A 367 -46.33 -12.68 -47.61
CA THR A 367 -47.04 -13.55 -48.57
C THR A 367 -47.56 -14.78 -47.84
N SER A 368 -48.77 -15.24 -48.17
CA SER A 368 -49.49 -16.31 -47.46
C SER A 368 -50.14 -17.29 -48.46
N ALA A 369 -50.69 -18.41 -47.95
CA ALA A 369 -51.20 -19.60 -48.65
C ALA A 369 -50.12 -20.50 -49.29
N LYS A 370 -50.17 -21.85 -49.27
CA LYS A 370 -51.25 -22.85 -49.03
C LYS A 370 -50.61 -24.16 -48.49
N GLY A 371 -51.25 -25.10 -47.80
CA GLY A 371 -52.62 -25.17 -47.25
C GLY A 371 -53.27 -26.56 -47.44
N ALA A 372 -53.11 -27.50 -46.49
CA ALA A 372 -53.76 -28.83 -46.46
C ALA A 372 -53.95 -29.35 -45.00
N ALA A 373 -54.97 -30.17 -44.74
CA ALA A 373 -55.49 -30.49 -43.40
C ALA A 373 -55.20 -31.92 -42.90
N GLY A 374 -55.34 -32.13 -41.60
CA GLY A 374 -55.34 -33.44 -40.92
C GLY A 374 -55.61 -33.30 -39.42
N GLU A 375 -56.57 -34.05 -38.88
CA GLU A 375 -57.03 -33.99 -37.48
C GLU A 375 -56.12 -34.71 -36.47
N PRO A 376 -56.26 -34.43 -35.15
CA PRO A 376 -55.33 -34.90 -34.11
C PRO A 376 -55.70 -36.26 -33.51
N PRO A 377 -54.74 -36.90 -32.82
CA PRO A 377 -55.09 -37.65 -31.62
C PRO A 377 -54.22 -37.30 -30.39
N ALA A 378 -54.74 -37.73 -29.25
CA ALA A 378 -54.39 -37.39 -27.88
C ALA A 378 -53.00 -37.80 -27.36
N SER A 379 -52.67 -37.20 -26.22
CA SER A 379 -51.93 -37.77 -25.08
C SER A 379 -50.53 -38.37 -25.31
N SER A 380 -49.53 -37.62 -24.86
CA SER A 380 -48.41 -38.19 -24.08
C SER A 380 -47.81 -37.12 -23.17
N GLU A 381 -48.13 -37.20 -21.87
CA GLU A 381 -47.26 -36.60 -20.84
C GLU A 381 -45.99 -37.46 -20.73
N PRO A 382 -44.79 -36.87 -20.72
CA PRO A 382 -43.66 -37.42 -20.00
C PRO A 382 -43.72 -36.86 -18.58
N GLY A 383 -44.07 -37.71 -17.62
CA GLY A 383 -44.09 -37.33 -16.21
C GLY A 383 -42.74 -36.79 -15.75
N ILE A 384 -42.76 -35.91 -14.74
CA ILE A 384 -41.55 -35.37 -14.10
C ILE A 384 -40.87 -36.48 -13.30
N ALA A 385 -40.16 -37.36 -14.00
CA ALA A 385 -39.22 -38.31 -13.41
C ALA A 385 -38.04 -37.50 -12.86
N MET A 386 -37.89 -37.55 -11.54
CA MET A 386 -36.86 -36.84 -10.80
C MET A 386 -35.49 -37.49 -11.02
N GLU A 387 -34.82 -37.17 -12.14
CA GLU A 387 -33.40 -37.51 -12.32
C GLU A 387 -32.50 -36.57 -11.51
N ALA A 388 -32.19 -37.02 -10.30
CA ALA A 388 -31.05 -36.52 -9.56
C ALA A 388 -29.75 -36.98 -10.26
N GLY A 389 -29.03 -36.07 -10.93
CA GLY A 389 -27.75 -36.46 -11.55
C GLY A 389 -27.12 -35.55 -12.60
N ALA A 390 -27.72 -34.42 -12.96
CA ALA A 390 -27.13 -33.50 -13.95
C ALA A 390 -25.85 -32.82 -13.43
N GLY A 391 -24.70 -33.48 -13.64
CA GLY A 391 -23.39 -32.88 -13.44
C GLY A 391 -23.24 -31.66 -14.34
N LEU A 392 -22.99 -30.49 -13.73
CA LEU A 392 -22.72 -29.25 -14.45
C LEU A 392 -21.50 -29.45 -15.36
N ALA A 393 -21.72 -29.51 -16.69
CA ALA A 393 -20.64 -29.43 -17.68
C ALA A 393 -19.86 -28.11 -17.44
N PRO A 394 -18.64 -28.13 -16.88
CA PRO A 394 -18.06 -26.94 -16.27
C PRO A 394 -17.53 -25.91 -17.29
N LEU A 395 -17.53 -26.25 -18.58
CA LEU A 395 -16.88 -25.47 -19.64
C LEU A 395 -17.86 -24.61 -20.45
N SER A 396 -19.17 -24.73 -20.21
CA SER A 396 -20.21 -23.97 -20.93
C SER A 396 -20.51 -22.58 -20.35
N TYR A 397 -19.85 -22.20 -19.25
CA TYR A 397 -20.10 -20.93 -18.53
C TYR A 397 -18.91 -19.98 -18.63
N PRO A 398 -19.15 -18.65 -18.74
CA PRO A 398 -18.07 -17.68 -18.85
C PRO A 398 -17.20 -17.65 -17.59
N PHE A 399 -15.88 -17.65 -17.76
CA PHE A 399 -14.94 -17.56 -16.65
C PHE A 399 -15.07 -16.24 -15.89
N ALA A 400 -14.94 -16.30 -14.56
CA ALA A 400 -15.07 -15.14 -13.69
C ALA A 400 -13.84 -14.23 -13.78
N GLY A 401 -14.03 -13.03 -14.35
CA GLY A 401 -12.99 -12.02 -14.44
C GLY A 401 -12.56 -11.43 -13.08
N PHE A 402 -11.40 -10.77 -13.07
CA PHE A 402 -10.74 -10.23 -11.88
C PHE A 402 -11.68 -9.41 -10.97
N TRP A 403 -12.41 -8.44 -11.52
CA TRP A 403 -13.27 -7.54 -10.73
C TRP A 403 -14.41 -8.26 -9.99
N VAL A 404 -14.97 -9.31 -10.59
CA VAL A 404 -16.08 -10.07 -9.99
C VAL A 404 -15.56 -10.92 -8.82
N ARG A 405 -14.38 -11.52 -9.00
CA ARG A 405 -13.67 -12.23 -7.92
C ARG A 405 -13.17 -11.29 -6.83
N LEU A 406 -12.72 -10.07 -7.16
CA LEU A 406 -12.34 -9.05 -6.19
C LEU A 406 -13.55 -8.55 -5.40
N GLY A 407 -14.70 -8.33 -6.06
CA GLY A 407 -15.95 -8.00 -5.39
C GLY A 407 -16.40 -9.07 -4.40
N ALA A 408 -16.32 -10.35 -4.80
CA ALA A 408 -16.57 -11.48 -3.91
C ALA A 408 -15.60 -11.48 -2.72
N LEU A 409 -14.29 -11.35 -2.98
CA LEU A 409 -13.26 -11.28 -1.95
C LEU A 409 -13.48 -10.12 -0.96
N LEU A 410 -13.91 -8.95 -1.44
CA LEU A 410 -14.24 -7.81 -0.59
C LEU A 410 -15.48 -8.08 0.28
N LEU A 411 -16.51 -8.75 -0.25
CA LEU A 411 -17.69 -9.11 0.54
C LEU A 411 -17.36 -10.19 1.59
N ASP A 412 -16.56 -11.19 1.23
CA ASP A 412 -16.05 -12.21 2.16
C ASP A 412 -15.16 -11.57 3.25
N LEU A 413 -14.32 -10.59 2.90
CA LEU A 413 -13.52 -9.81 3.85
C LEU A 413 -14.39 -8.96 4.80
N LEU A 414 -15.44 -8.31 4.29
CA LEU A 414 -16.38 -7.54 5.12
C LEU A 414 -17.14 -8.46 6.08
N LEU A 415 -17.58 -9.63 5.60
CA LEU A 415 -18.27 -10.63 6.42
C LEU A 415 -17.36 -11.16 7.53
N VAL A 416 -16.17 -11.66 7.18
CA VAL A 416 -15.21 -12.20 8.16
C VAL A 416 -14.75 -11.11 9.12
N GLY A 417 -14.46 -9.90 8.63
CA GLY A 417 -14.07 -8.75 9.46
C GLY A 417 -15.17 -8.32 10.45
N PHE A 418 -16.44 -8.31 10.01
CA PHE A 418 -17.58 -8.04 10.88
C PHE A 418 -17.73 -9.13 11.96
N ILE A 419 -17.65 -10.41 11.59
CA ILE A 419 -17.72 -11.53 12.54
C ILE A 419 -16.57 -11.45 13.55
N SER A 420 -15.33 -11.21 13.13
CA SER A 420 -14.18 -11.03 14.02
C SER A 420 -14.37 -9.84 14.98
N ALA A 421 -14.92 -8.71 14.51
CA ALA A 421 -15.19 -7.54 15.34
C ALA A 421 -16.28 -7.81 16.39
N VAL A 422 -17.37 -8.51 16.02
CA VAL A 422 -18.49 -8.85 16.92
C VAL A 422 -18.09 -9.91 17.94
N THR A 423 -17.33 -10.93 17.53
CA THR A 423 -16.93 -12.05 18.41
C THR A 423 -15.74 -11.72 19.31
N GLN A 424 -15.12 -10.55 19.14
CA GLN A 424 -13.87 -10.14 19.80
C GLN A 424 -12.72 -11.17 19.66
N PHE A 425 -12.83 -12.09 18.70
CA PHE A 425 -11.94 -13.23 18.58
C PHE A 425 -10.66 -12.81 17.84
N PRO A 426 -9.46 -12.94 18.44
CA PRO A 426 -8.23 -12.38 17.90
C PRO A 426 -7.36 -13.29 17.00
N PRO A 427 -7.80 -14.44 16.40
CA PRO A 427 -6.98 -15.06 15.38
C PRO A 427 -6.85 -14.08 14.21
N SER A 428 -5.62 -13.90 13.74
CA SER A 428 -5.34 -12.98 12.63
C SER A 428 -6.24 -13.29 11.43
N VAL A 429 -6.67 -12.25 10.71
CA VAL A 429 -7.45 -12.39 9.46
C VAL A 429 -6.72 -13.31 8.46
N LEU A 430 -5.40 -13.37 8.53
CA LEU A 430 -4.51 -14.27 7.78
C LEU A 430 -4.75 -15.77 8.05
N VAL A 431 -5.41 -16.15 9.14
CA VAL A 431 -5.75 -17.55 9.49
C VAL A 431 -7.25 -17.79 9.33
N LEU A 432 -8.10 -16.88 9.80
CA LEU A 432 -9.56 -17.01 9.69
C LEU A 432 -10.04 -17.02 8.24
N LEU A 433 -9.51 -16.11 7.40
CA LEU A 433 -9.97 -15.97 6.03
C LEU A 433 -9.63 -17.21 5.16
N PRO A 434 -8.39 -17.78 5.19
CA PRO A 434 -8.12 -19.05 4.52
C PRO A 434 -8.95 -20.22 5.06
N ALA A 435 -9.12 -20.35 6.38
CA ALA A 435 -9.91 -21.43 6.97
C ALA A 435 -11.39 -21.38 6.51
N TYR A 436 -11.97 -20.18 6.50
CA TYR A 436 -13.29 -19.91 5.94
C TYR A 436 -13.38 -20.33 4.46
N TYR A 437 -12.42 -19.91 3.63
CA TYR A 437 -12.41 -20.26 2.21
C TYR A 437 -12.28 -21.76 1.97
N VAL A 438 -11.38 -22.45 2.68
CA VAL A 438 -11.22 -23.91 2.56
C VAL A 438 -12.53 -24.61 2.90
N ALA A 439 -13.17 -24.28 4.04
CA ALA A 439 -14.44 -24.88 4.45
C ALA A 439 -15.58 -24.62 3.46
N MET A 440 -15.69 -23.40 2.92
CA MET A 440 -16.73 -23.04 1.97
C MET A 440 -16.51 -23.67 0.58
N TRP A 441 -15.26 -23.72 0.09
CA TRP A 441 -14.94 -24.36 -1.18
C TRP A 441 -15.14 -25.86 -1.16
N THR A 442 -14.84 -26.55 -0.05
CA THR A 442 -15.04 -28.00 0.07
C THR A 442 -16.50 -28.38 0.23
N TRP A 443 -17.28 -27.59 0.97
CA TRP A 443 -18.69 -27.89 1.21
C TRP A 443 -19.58 -27.50 0.03
N ARG A 444 -19.41 -26.29 -0.52
CA ARG A 444 -20.33 -25.68 -1.50
C ARG A 444 -19.71 -25.38 -2.87
N GLY A 445 -18.39 -25.42 -3.00
CA GLY A 445 -17.71 -24.97 -4.22
C GLY A 445 -17.87 -23.46 -4.48
N THR A 446 -18.14 -22.66 -3.46
CA THR A 446 -18.29 -21.19 -3.54
C THR A 446 -18.11 -20.59 -2.16
N SER A 447 -17.70 -19.32 -2.06
CA SER A 447 -17.81 -18.51 -0.82
C SER A 447 -19.15 -17.77 -0.76
N ILE A 448 -19.41 -16.98 0.28
CA ILE A 448 -20.65 -16.18 0.43
C ILE A 448 -20.59 -14.97 -0.52
N GLY A 449 -19.43 -14.31 -0.64
CA GLY A 449 -19.10 -13.41 -1.74
C GLY A 449 -19.32 -14.09 -3.09
N GLY A 450 -18.85 -15.33 -3.25
CA GLY A 450 -19.10 -16.12 -4.45
C GLY A 450 -20.59 -16.29 -4.77
N ILE A 451 -21.43 -16.60 -3.78
CA ILE A 451 -22.88 -16.74 -3.96
C ILE A 451 -23.50 -15.44 -4.47
N VAL A 452 -23.19 -14.30 -3.84
CA VAL A 452 -23.72 -12.98 -4.25
C VAL A 452 -23.29 -12.62 -5.68
N PHE A 453 -22.05 -12.95 -6.06
CA PHE A 453 -21.52 -12.68 -7.39
C PHE A 453 -21.80 -13.79 -8.43
N ASN A 454 -22.59 -14.82 -8.06
CA ASN A 454 -22.93 -15.98 -8.90
C ASN A 454 -21.68 -16.74 -9.40
N LEU A 455 -20.70 -16.93 -8.53
CA LEU A 455 -19.45 -17.61 -8.81
C LEU A 455 -19.49 -19.07 -8.37
N LYS A 456 -18.94 -19.97 -9.19
CA LYS A 456 -18.75 -21.38 -8.83
C LYS A 456 -17.33 -21.84 -9.10
N LEU A 457 -16.70 -22.41 -8.08
CA LEU A 457 -15.41 -23.08 -8.18
C LEU A 457 -15.62 -24.53 -8.66
N VAL A 458 -14.90 -24.89 -9.71
CA VAL A 458 -14.91 -26.24 -10.30
C VAL A 458 -13.46 -26.72 -10.47
N ARG A 459 -13.25 -28.04 -10.41
CA ARG A 459 -11.95 -28.63 -10.75
C ARG A 459 -11.84 -28.79 -12.27
N THR A 460 -10.63 -28.68 -12.81
CA THR A 460 -10.29 -28.79 -14.25
C THR A 460 -10.77 -30.09 -14.89
N ASP A 461 -10.83 -31.17 -14.12
CA ASP A 461 -11.30 -32.50 -14.53
C ASP A 461 -12.81 -32.72 -14.32
N GLY A 462 -13.57 -31.67 -13.98
CA GLY A 462 -15.00 -31.73 -13.67
C GLY A 462 -15.36 -32.28 -12.28
N GLY A 463 -14.38 -32.66 -11.46
CA GLY A 463 -14.60 -33.13 -10.10
C GLY A 463 -15.06 -32.04 -9.12
N LYS A 464 -15.63 -32.48 -7.99
CA LYS A 464 -15.87 -31.61 -6.82
C LYS A 464 -14.55 -31.23 -6.17
N VAL A 465 -14.49 -30.03 -5.60
CA VAL A 465 -13.31 -29.55 -4.86
C VAL A 465 -13.23 -30.24 -3.51
N ASN A 466 -12.18 -31.03 -3.30
CA ASN A 466 -11.92 -31.72 -2.04
C ASN A 466 -11.02 -30.87 -1.11
N PHE A 467 -10.84 -31.32 0.14
CA PHE A 467 -10.09 -30.57 1.15
C PHE A 467 -8.63 -30.30 0.75
N ALA A 468 -7.95 -31.27 0.14
CA ALA A 468 -6.59 -31.09 -0.33
C ALA A 468 -6.49 -30.00 -1.41
N VAL A 469 -7.37 -30.01 -2.41
CA VAL A 469 -7.43 -28.98 -3.47
C VAL A 469 -7.75 -27.60 -2.88
N GLY A 470 -8.73 -27.52 -1.96
CA GLY A 470 -9.08 -26.28 -1.28
C GLY A 470 -7.91 -25.70 -0.47
N LEU A 471 -7.19 -26.54 0.28
CA LEU A 471 -6.04 -26.15 1.09
C LEU A 471 -4.84 -25.72 0.24
N VAL A 472 -4.50 -26.49 -0.81
CA VAL A 472 -3.43 -26.14 -1.76
C VAL A 472 -3.74 -24.80 -2.43
N ARG A 473 -5.00 -24.55 -2.82
CA ARG A 473 -5.45 -23.26 -3.38
C ARG A 473 -5.33 -22.11 -2.38
N ALA A 474 -5.62 -22.34 -1.10
CA ALA A 474 -5.49 -21.33 -0.05
C ALA A 474 -4.02 -20.98 0.24
N LEU A 475 -3.14 -21.99 0.36
CA LEU A 475 -1.70 -21.79 0.61
C LEU A 475 -0.98 -21.12 -0.57
N SER A 476 -1.26 -21.54 -1.80
CA SER A 476 -0.76 -20.86 -3.01
C SER A 476 -1.39 -19.46 -3.21
N GLY A 477 -2.58 -19.23 -2.65
CA GLY A 477 -3.19 -17.91 -2.52
C GLY A 477 -2.39 -16.98 -1.60
N PHE A 478 -1.87 -17.50 -0.48
CA PHE A 478 -0.98 -16.76 0.40
C PHE A 478 0.34 -16.39 -0.30
N PHE A 479 0.96 -17.32 -1.02
CA PHE A 479 2.12 -17.03 -1.88
C PHE A 479 1.80 -15.94 -2.94
N SER A 480 0.65 -16.06 -3.61
CA SER A 480 0.16 -15.07 -4.58
C SER A 480 0.01 -13.67 -3.97
N PHE A 481 -0.27 -13.57 -2.66
CA PHE A 481 -0.38 -12.31 -1.92
C PHE A 481 1.00 -11.76 -1.54
N MET A 482 1.92 -12.60 -1.05
CA MET A 482 3.28 -12.19 -0.67
C MET A 482 4.05 -11.55 -1.83
N VAL A 483 3.85 -12.03 -3.07
CA VAL A 483 4.41 -11.41 -4.29
C VAL A 483 3.53 -10.22 -4.74
N PHE A 484 3.24 -9.29 -3.83
CA PHE A 484 2.43 -8.07 -4.05
C PHE A 484 1.08 -8.30 -4.77
N GLY A 485 0.44 -9.44 -4.56
CA GLY A 485 -0.82 -9.79 -5.24
C GLY A 485 -0.67 -10.17 -6.72
N LEU A 486 0.54 -10.29 -7.27
CA LEU A 486 0.79 -10.54 -8.69
C LEU A 486 0.09 -11.83 -9.19
N GLY A 487 0.06 -12.87 -8.36
CA GLY A 487 -0.65 -14.11 -8.69
C GLY A 487 -2.18 -13.98 -8.75
N PHE A 488 -2.77 -12.97 -8.11
CA PHE A 488 -4.18 -12.60 -8.28
C PHE A 488 -4.39 -11.72 -9.53
N LEU A 489 -3.46 -10.79 -9.79
CA LEU A 489 -3.51 -9.93 -10.98
C LEU A 489 -3.40 -10.73 -12.28
N TRP A 490 -2.74 -11.89 -12.26
CA TRP A 490 -2.61 -12.80 -13.41
C TRP A 490 -3.94 -13.16 -14.10
N ILE A 491 -5.05 -13.20 -13.35
CA ILE A 491 -6.42 -13.40 -13.86
C ILE A 491 -6.76 -12.45 -15.03
N ALA A 492 -6.18 -11.25 -15.03
CA ALA A 492 -6.48 -10.24 -16.04
C ALA A 492 -5.74 -10.46 -17.38
N TRP A 493 -4.66 -11.25 -17.40
CA TRP A 493 -3.92 -11.66 -18.60
C TRP A 493 -4.28 -13.07 -19.08
N ASP A 494 -4.61 -13.97 -18.15
CA ASP A 494 -4.90 -15.36 -18.46
C ASP A 494 -6.17 -15.52 -19.33
N HIS A 495 -6.11 -16.41 -20.34
CA HIS A 495 -7.24 -16.66 -21.25
C HIS A 495 -8.42 -17.34 -20.52
N GLU A 496 -8.14 -18.24 -19.59
CA GLU A 496 -9.12 -18.99 -18.78
C GLU A 496 -9.48 -18.27 -17.47
N LYS A 497 -8.98 -17.03 -17.31
CA LYS A 497 -9.12 -16.18 -16.11
C LYS A 497 -8.69 -16.89 -14.82
N GLN A 498 -7.66 -17.71 -14.90
CA GLN A 498 -7.03 -18.36 -13.75
C GLN A 498 -6.00 -17.45 -13.07
N SER A 499 -5.95 -17.50 -11.74
CA SER A 499 -4.83 -17.02 -10.94
C SER A 499 -3.71 -18.07 -10.86
N TRP A 500 -2.57 -17.71 -10.27
CA TRP A 500 -1.51 -18.68 -9.98
C TRP A 500 -2.00 -19.80 -9.04
N HIS A 501 -2.78 -19.47 -8.01
CA HIS A 501 -3.36 -20.46 -7.10
C HIS A 501 -4.46 -21.32 -7.74
N ASP A 502 -5.20 -20.79 -8.73
CA ASP A 502 -6.13 -21.60 -9.52
C ASP A 502 -5.39 -22.64 -10.35
N LYS A 503 -4.29 -22.25 -11.01
CA LYS A 503 -3.43 -23.16 -11.80
C LYS A 503 -2.79 -24.23 -10.93
N VAL A 504 -2.19 -23.85 -9.80
CA VAL A 504 -1.55 -24.79 -8.85
C VAL A 504 -2.58 -25.78 -8.26
N ALA A 505 -3.83 -25.36 -8.05
CA ALA A 505 -4.90 -26.23 -7.56
C ALA A 505 -5.67 -26.98 -8.65
N GLY A 506 -5.41 -26.71 -9.94
CA GLY A 506 -6.18 -27.28 -11.05
C GLY A 506 -7.67 -26.91 -11.02
N THR A 507 -8.00 -25.63 -10.87
CA THR A 507 -9.38 -25.14 -10.72
C THR A 507 -9.74 -23.98 -11.66
N HIS A 508 -11.04 -23.80 -11.93
CA HIS A 508 -11.59 -22.61 -12.57
C HIS A 508 -12.69 -22.00 -11.70
N VAL A 509 -12.88 -20.69 -11.79
CA VAL A 509 -14.08 -20.03 -11.27
C VAL A 509 -14.95 -19.61 -12.44
N LEU A 510 -16.14 -20.18 -12.51
CA LEU A 510 -17.18 -19.88 -13.49
C LEU A 510 -18.11 -18.80 -12.95
N ARG A 511 -18.74 -18.04 -13.84
CA ARG A 511 -19.84 -17.15 -13.52
C ARG A 511 -21.14 -17.74 -14.08
N LEU A 512 -22.07 -18.06 -13.19
CA LEU A 512 -23.37 -18.63 -13.54
C LEU A 512 -24.38 -17.54 -13.94
N PRO A 513 -25.39 -17.86 -14.77
CA PRO A 513 -26.52 -16.99 -15.04
C PRO A 513 -27.34 -16.71 -13.77
N LYS A 514 -27.92 -15.51 -13.70
CA LYS A 514 -28.85 -15.16 -12.61
C LYS A 514 -30.05 -16.11 -12.64
N GLY A 515 -30.33 -16.77 -11.52
CA GLY A 515 -31.46 -17.71 -11.35
C GLY A 515 -31.08 -19.19 -11.26
N VAL A 516 -29.82 -19.56 -11.50
CA VAL A 516 -29.33 -20.93 -11.21
C VAL A 516 -29.04 -21.06 -9.71
N SER A 517 -29.59 -22.07 -9.03
CA SER A 517 -29.25 -22.32 -7.62
C SER A 517 -27.76 -22.65 -7.48
N LEU A 518 -27.08 -21.89 -6.61
CA LEU A 518 -25.75 -22.20 -6.11
C LEU A 518 -25.76 -23.06 -4.85
N LEU A 519 -26.95 -23.27 -4.27
CA LEU A 519 -27.20 -24.05 -3.05
C LEU A 519 -27.70 -25.46 -3.38
#